data_AF-A0A959P5T5-F1
#
_entry.id   AF-A0A959P5T5-F1
#
_cell.length_a   1.000
_cell.length_b   1.000
_cell.length_c   1.000
_cell.angle_alpha   90.00
_cell.angle_beta   90.00
_cell.angle_gamma   90.00
#
_symmetry.space_group_name_H-M   'P 1'
#
loop_
_entity.id
_entity.type
_entity.pdbx_description
1 polymer ?
#
loop_
_entity_poly.entity_id
_entity_poly.type
_entity_poly.pdbx_seq_one_letter_code
_entity_poly.pdbx_strand_id
1 'polypeptide(L)'
;KTFLFTIARNKSIDYIRKKKIKRILFSALPSFVVEGLASVVMEDELEKKEVQQKIESTLQKLPHEYQIILRLKYMENKSVDHIAETLVKTFKSTESLLFRARKAFIKVYLTLQ
;
A
#
# COMPACT_ATOMS: atom_id res chain seq x y z
N LYS A 1 24.28 19.40 -24.81
CA LYS A 1 23.01 18.64 -25.02
C LYS A 1 22.92 17.35 -24.17
N THR A 2 23.77 17.13 -23.17
CA THR A 2 23.88 15.84 -22.44
C THR A 2 23.04 15.78 -21.15
N PHE A 3 22.78 16.92 -20.50
CA PHE A 3 22.02 16.99 -19.25
C PHE A 3 20.54 16.61 -19.39
N LEU A 4 19.92 16.96 -20.51
CA LEU A 4 18.50 16.67 -20.76
C LEU A 4 18.25 15.16 -20.87
N PHE A 5 19.15 14.42 -21.53
CA PHE A 5 19.07 12.96 -21.63
C PHE A 5 19.27 12.28 -20.28
N THR A 6 20.16 12.79 -19.42
CA THR A 6 20.35 12.26 -18.07
C THR A 6 19.12 12.47 -17.20
N ILE A 7 18.50 13.65 -17.25
CA ILE A 7 17.26 13.94 -16.51
C ILE A 7 16.12 13.05 -17.02
N ALA A 8 15.94 12.94 -18.35
CA ALA A 8 14.92 12.08 -18.93
C ALA A 8 15.15 10.60 -18.59
N ARG A 9 16.40 10.12 -18.67
CA ARG A 9 16.78 8.74 -18.31
C ARG A 9 16.51 8.48 -16.84
N ASN A 10 16.90 9.39 -15.94
CA ASN A 10 16.66 9.24 -14.51
C ASN A 10 15.16 9.28 -14.20
N LYS A 11 14.38 10.16 -14.84
CA LYS A 11 12.92 10.21 -14.70
C LYS A 11 12.26 8.91 -15.18
N SER A 12 12.71 8.36 -16.30
CA SER A 12 12.25 7.08 -16.84
C SER A 12 12.63 5.91 -15.95
N ILE A 13 13.85 5.88 -15.41
CA ILE A 13 14.29 4.86 -14.45
C ILE A 13 13.50 4.96 -13.15
N ASP A 14 13.23 6.17 -12.66
CA ASP A 14 12.45 6.41 -11.44
C ASP A 14 10.99 6.00 -11.63
N TYR A 15 10.42 6.28 -12.80
CA TYR A 15 9.10 5.82 -13.21
C TYR A 15 9.03 4.29 -13.30
N ILE A 16 10.03 3.66 -13.93
CA ILE A 16 10.14 2.21 -14.03
C ILE A 16 10.35 1.58 -12.64
N ARG A 17 11.18 2.16 -11.76
CA ARG A 17 11.34 1.70 -10.36
C ARG A 17 10.04 1.80 -9.60
N LYS A 18 9.32 2.93 -9.68
CA LYS A 18 7.99 3.10 -9.07
C LYS A 18 6.99 2.08 -9.62
N LYS A 19 6.99 1.82 -10.93
CA LYS A 19 6.11 0.82 -11.56
C LYS A 19 6.49 -0.62 -11.20
N LYS A 20 7.78 -0.93 -11.03
CA LYS A 20 8.30 -2.27 -10.67
C LYS A 20 8.09 -2.56 -9.18
N ILE A 21 8.30 -1.58 -8.30
CA ILE A 21 7.94 -1.64 -6.86
C ILE A 21 6.43 -1.82 -6.71
N LYS A 22 5.61 -1.06 -7.46
CA LYS A 22 4.16 -1.30 -7.55
C LYS A 22 3.87 -2.74 -7.99
N ARG A 23 4.45 -3.22 -9.09
CA ARG A 23 4.22 -4.58 -9.60
C ARG A 23 4.61 -5.68 -8.61
N ILE A 24 5.71 -5.51 -7.86
CA ILE A 24 6.18 -6.46 -6.84
C ILE A 24 5.30 -6.40 -5.57
N LEU A 25 4.84 -5.21 -5.20
CA LEU A 25 3.86 -5.02 -4.11
C LEU A 25 2.49 -5.65 -4.47
N PHE A 26 2.10 -5.60 -5.74
CA PHE A 26 0.85 -6.16 -6.24
C PHE A 26 0.93 -7.67 -6.55
N SER A 27 2.11 -8.24 -6.81
CA SER A 27 2.25 -9.70 -7.03
C SER A 27 2.17 -10.53 -5.74
N ALA A 28 2.36 -9.92 -4.58
CA ALA A 28 2.26 -10.57 -3.27
C ALA A 28 0.92 -10.28 -2.56
N LEU A 29 0.00 -9.58 -3.22
CA LEU A 29 -1.35 -9.32 -2.73
C LEU A 29 -2.34 -10.18 -3.54
N PRO A 30 -3.46 -10.64 -2.94
CA PRO A 30 -4.53 -11.29 -3.69
C PRO A 30 -4.97 -10.40 -4.86
N SER A 31 -5.19 -10.98 -6.05
CA SER A 31 -5.43 -10.21 -7.30
C SER A 31 -6.56 -9.19 -7.18
N PHE A 32 -7.56 -9.42 -6.33
CA PHE A 32 -8.68 -8.49 -6.14
C PHE A 32 -8.30 -7.19 -5.39
N VAL A 33 -7.25 -7.20 -4.55
CA VAL A 33 -6.74 -5.97 -3.90
C VAL A 33 -5.97 -5.13 -4.91
N VAL A 34 -5.32 -5.79 -5.88
CA VAL A 34 -4.74 -5.13 -7.05
C VAL A 34 -5.84 -4.50 -7.88
N GLU A 35 -6.97 -5.16 -8.06
CA GLU A 35 -8.12 -4.68 -8.83
C GLU A 35 -8.80 -3.47 -8.18
N GLY A 36 -9.01 -3.49 -6.85
CA GLY A 36 -9.54 -2.36 -6.09
C GLY A 36 -8.57 -1.17 -5.93
N LEU A 37 -7.26 -1.38 -6.14
CA LEU A 37 -6.24 -0.31 -6.19
C LEU A 37 -5.86 0.08 -7.62
N ALA A 38 -6.17 -0.75 -8.62
CA ALA A 38 -6.02 -0.47 -10.04
C ALA A 38 -7.25 0.24 -10.61
N SER A 39 -8.44 0.05 -10.02
CA SER A 39 -9.61 0.89 -10.29
C SER A 39 -9.34 2.36 -9.95
N VAL A 40 -8.51 2.62 -8.93
CA VAL A 40 -8.00 3.98 -8.58
C VAL A 40 -7.18 4.61 -9.72
N VAL A 41 -6.76 3.83 -10.72
CA VAL A 41 -5.97 4.28 -11.89
C VAL A 41 -6.87 4.54 -13.11
N MET A 42 -8.16 4.19 -13.10
CA MET A 42 -9.09 4.43 -14.20
C MET A 42 -9.98 5.67 -13.90
N GLU A 43 -9.55 6.78 -14.49
CA GLU A 43 -10.34 7.89 -15.07
C GLU A 43 -11.30 8.82 -14.30
N ASP A 44 -11.75 8.61 -13.06
CA ASP A 44 -12.63 9.63 -12.42
C ASP A 44 -12.21 10.08 -11.00
N GLU A 45 -12.06 11.40 -10.80
CA GLU A 45 -11.76 11.99 -9.48
C GLU A 45 -12.86 11.74 -8.43
N LEU A 46 -14.09 11.51 -8.90
CA LEU A 46 -15.23 11.22 -8.04
C LEU A 46 -15.11 9.81 -7.41
N GLU A 47 -14.79 8.81 -8.22
CA GLU A 47 -14.57 7.43 -7.76
C GLU A 47 -13.40 7.34 -6.78
N LYS A 48 -12.35 8.16 -6.97
CA LYS A 48 -11.23 8.23 -6.02
C LYS A 48 -11.65 8.66 -4.63
N LYS A 49 -12.55 9.65 -4.51
CA LYS A 49 -13.02 10.13 -3.20
C LYS A 49 -13.85 9.07 -2.49
N GLU A 50 -14.72 8.38 -3.21
CA GLU A 50 -15.56 7.30 -2.66
C GLU A 50 -14.70 6.12 -2.19
N VAL A 51 -13.75 5.68 -3.01
CA VAL A 51 -12.80 4.63 -2.65
C VAL A 51 -11.95 5.04 -1.44
N GLN A 52 -11.49 6.29 -1.40
CA GLN A 52 -10.68 6.77 -0.28
C GLN A 52 -11.48 6.85 1.03
N GLN A 53 -12.73 7.32 0.98
CA GLN A 53 -13.64 7.29 2.13
C GLN A 53 -13.92 5.86 2.61
N LYS A 54 -14.07 4.92 1.67
CA LYS A 54 -14.27 3.49 1.98
C LYS A 54 -13.04 2.88 2.64
N ILE A 55 -11.84 3.19 2.15
CA ILE A 55 -10.57 2.75 2.76
C ILE A 55 -10.44 3.31 4.18
N GLU A 56 -10.69 4.61 4.38
CA GLU A 56 -10.59 5.23 5.70
C GLU A 56 -11.61 4.64 6.68
N SER A 57 -12.86 4.44 6.24
CA SER A 57 -13.91 3.79 7.04
C SER A 57 -13.56 2.35 7.38
N THR A 58 -12.90 1.63 6.46
CA THR A 58 -12.41 0.27 6.70
C THR A 58 -11.29 0.29 7.74
N LEU A 59 -10.31 1.19 7.60
CA LEU A 59 -9.22 1.33 8.56
C LEU A 59 -9.73 1.65 9.96
N GLN A 60 -10.70 2.55 10.10
CA GLN A 60 -11.28 2.92 11.40
C GLN A 60 -11.92 1.73 12.13
N LYS A 61 -12.44 0.75 11.40
CA LYS A 61 -13.02 -0.49 11.97
C LYS A 61 -11.98 -1.53 12.38
N LEU A 62 -10.71 -1.36 12.01
CA LEU A 62 -9.65 -2.28 12.40
C LEU A 62 -9.08 -1.91 13.79
N PRO A 63 -8.51 -2.88 14.53
CA PRO A 63 -7.76 -2.59 15.74
C PRO A 63 -6.61 -1.60 15.48
N HIS A 64 -6.31 -0.76 16.48
CA HIS A 64 -5.30 0.30 16.39
C HIS A 64 -3.92 -0.20 15.92
N GLU A 65 -3.45 -1.34 16.44
CA GLU A 65 -2.18 -1.94 16.00
C GLU A 65 -2.17 -2.28 14.49
N TYR A 66 -3.31 -2.69 13.93
CA TYR A 66 -3.42 -3.01 12.51
C TYR A 66 -3.49 -1.76 11.66
N GLN A 67 -4.13 -0.70 12.15
CA GLN A 67 -4.13 0.59 11.48
C GLN A 67 -2.72 1.14 11.36
N ILE A 68 -1.96 1.16 12.47
CA ILE A 68 -0.59 1.70 12.49
C ILE A 68 0.29 0.94 11.50
N ILE A 69 0.31 -0.40 11.56
CA ILE A 69 1.21 -1.17 10.70
C ILE A 69 0.88 -1.02 9.21
N LEU A 70 -0.40 -0.88 8.87
CA LEU A 70 -0.84 -0.61 7.49
C LEU A 70 -0.47 0.82 7.07
N ARG A 71 -0.66 1.83 7.92
CA ARG A 71 -0.26 3.22 7.61
C ARG A 71 1.24 3.34 7.42
N LEU A 72 2.05 2.81 8.35
CA LEU A 72 3.51 2.80 8.23
C LEU A 72 3.97 2.10 6.95
N LYS A 73 3.32 0.99 6.59
CA LYS A 73 3.70 0.22 5.40
C LYS A 73 3.31 0.92 4.09
N TYR A 74 2.10 1.46 4.01
CA TYR A 74 1.51 1.91 2.75
C TYR A 74 1.46 3.42 2.57
N MET A 75 1.26 4.20 3.65
CA MET A 75 1.30 5.67 3.59
C MET A 75 2.75 6.16 3.67
N GLU A 76 3.52 5.65 4.63
CA GLU A 76 4.90 6.09 4.86
C GLU A 76 5.95 5.27 4.10
N ASN A 77 5.54 4.23 3.38
CA ASN A 77 6.41 3.35 2.58
C ASN A 77 7.60 2.76 3.37
N LYS A 78 7.44 2.52 4.67
CA LYS A 78 8.49 1.94 5.51
C LYS A 78 8.75 0.46 5.18
N SER A 79 10.00 0.00 5.38
CA SER A 79 10.33 -1.42 5.31
C SER A 79 9.79 -2.15 6.53
N VAL A 80 9.64 -3.48 6.43
CA VAL A 80 9.15 -4.27 7.58
C VAL A 80 10.15 -4.23 8.73
N ASP A 81 11.45 -4.18 8.44
CA ASP A 81 12.50 -4.01 9.44
C ASP A 81 12.33 -2.70 10.23
N HIS A 82 12.11 -1.59 9.53
CA HIS A 82 11.99 -0.29 10.18
C HIS A 82 10.69 -0.16 10.98
N ILE A 83 9.62 -0.83 10.52
CA ILE A 83 8.37 -0.95 11.26
C ILE A 83 8.59 -1.79 12.53
N ALA A 84 9.37 -2.87 12.44
CA ALA A 84 9.68 -3.72 13.58
C ALA A 84 10.47 -2.94 14.65
N GLU A 85 11.45 -2.14 14.24
CA GLU A 85 12.17 -1.20 15.11
C GLU A 85 11.22 -0.18 15.75
N THR A 86 10.35 0.45 14.94
CA THR A 86 9.40 1.48 15.41
C THR A 86 8.40 0.93 16.42
N LEU A 87 7.91 -0.30 16.19
CA LEU A 87 6.93 -0.95 17.06
C LEU A 87 7.56 -1.73 18.21
N VAL A 88 8.90 -1.74 18.32
CA VAL A 88 9.66 -2.54 19.31
C VAL A 88 9.23 -4.00 19.28
N LYS A 89 9.08 -4.57 18.08
CA LYS A 89 8.72 -5.98 17.83
C LYS A 89 9.79 -6.63 16.98
N THR A 90 9.85 -7.97 16.98
CA THR A 90 10.75 -8.70 16.07
C THR A 90 10.25 -8.61 14.63
N PHE A 91 11.17 -8.75 13.67
CA PHE A 91 10.82 -8.80 12.24
C PHE A 91 9.71 -9.83 11.96
N LYS A 92 9.87 -11.06 12.47
CA LYS A 92 8.91 -12.15 12.29
C LYS A 92 7.55 -11.86 12.92
N SER A 93 7.53 -11.21 14.09
CA SER A 93 6.29 -10.77 14.72
C SER A 93 5.60 -9.69 13.89
N THR A 94 6.37 -8.75 13.35
CA THR A 94 5.87 -7.64 12.52
C THR A 94 5.33 -8.14 11.17
N GLU A 95 5.99 -9.10 10.52
CA GLU A 95 5.45 -9.78 9.34
C GLU A 95 4.13 -10.49 9.64
N SER A 96 4.09 -11.25 10.73
CA SER A 96 2.88 -11.96 11.16
C SER A 96 1.75 -11.00 11.51
N LEU A 97 2.07 -9.85 12.08
CA LEU A 97 1.12 -8.77 12.39
C LEU A 97 0.60 -8.12 11.12
N LEU A 98 1.49 -7.79 10.17
CA LEU A 98 1.14 -7.20 8.88
C LEU A 98 0.25 -8.14 8.08
N PHE A 99 0.54 -9.45 8.08
CA PHE A 99 -0.28 -10.46 7.42
C PHE A 99 -1.69 -10.51 8.01
N ARG A 100 -1.81 -10.56 9.33
CA ARG A 100 -3.11 -10.53 10.03
C ARG A 100 -3.87 -9.23 9.77
N ALA A 101 -3.18 -8.09 9.80
CA ALA A 101 -3.76 -6.78 9.52
C ALA A 101 -4.33 -6.71 8.10
N ARG A 102 -3.61 -7.24 7.10
CA ARG A 102 -4.10 -7.35 5.71
C ARG A 102 -5.35 -8.21 5.61
N LYS A 103 -5.35 -9.38 6.25
CA LYS A 103 -6.51 -10.28 6.23
C LYS A 103 -7.74 -9.66 6.90
N ALA A 104 -7.53 -8.96 8.02
CA ALA A 104 -8.58 -8.21 8.69
C ALA A 104 -9.13 -7.08 7.82
N PHE A 105 -8.24 -6.32 7.17
CA PHE A 105 -8.62 -5.25 6.24
C PHE A 105 -9.51 -5.77 5.12
N ILE A 106 -9.10 -6.87 4.48
CA ILE A 106 -9.88 -7.53 3.43
C ILE A 106 -11.27 -7.94 3.93
N LYS A 107 -11.34 -8.61 5.09
CA LYS A 107 -12.62 -9.07 5.65
C LYS A 107 -13.58 -7.91 5.86
N VAL A 108 -13.10 -6.82 6.46
CA VAL A 108 -13.91 -5.63 6.73
C VAL A 108 -14.30 -4.92 5.44
N TYR A 109 -13.37 -4.77 4.50
CA TYR A 109 -13.62 -4.12 3.21
C TYR A 109 -14.70 -4.84 2.39
N LEU A 110 -14.69 -6.18 2.36
CA LEU A 110 -15.71 -7.00 1.71
C LEU A 110 -17.06 -6.95 2.42
N THR A 111 -17.09 -6.70 3.73
CA THR A 111 -18.34 -6.55 4.49
C THR A 111 -19.00 -5.19 4.23
N LEU A 112 -18.24 -4.23 3.69
CA LEU A 112 -18.68 -2.87 3.33
C LEU A 112 -19.04 -2.75 1.83
N GLN A 113 -19.07 -3.86 1.10
CA GLN A 113 -19.54 -3.95 -0.28
C GLN A 113 -20.98 -4.46 -0.28
#